data_AF-C3XQJ2-F1
#
_entry.id   AF-C3XQJ2-F1
#
_cell.length_a   1.000
_cell.length_b   1.000
_cell.length_c   1.000
_cell.angle_alpha   90.00
_cell.angle_beta   90.00
_cell.angle_gamma   90.00
#
_symmetry.space_group_name_H-M   'P 1'
#
loop_
_entity.id
_entity.type
_entity.pdbx_description
1 polymer ?
#
loop_
_entity_poly.entity_id
_entity_poly.type
_entity_poly.pdbx_seq_one_letter_code
_entity_poly.pdbx_strand_id
1 'polypeptide(L)'
;MKLYQSLPVLCLITAVGWSWPCPDYCDCFPGEVNTTTVICRGGNITAVPTKFPANTTYLNIEFTNITMLKRDDFLHLPVLTYLQLFWNVKLAALDVRTFVTVPTVTTLSITNCSFTRFTSRI
;
A
#
# COMPACT_ATOMS: atom_id res chain seq x y z
N MET A 1 -0.06 -51.09 39.20
CA MET A 1 -0.32 -49.65 38.94
C MET A 1 0.95 -49.03 38.38
N LYS A 2 1.12 -49.01 37.04
CA LYS A 2 2.16 -48.23 36.36
C LYS A 2 1.44 -47.26 35.44
N LEU A 3 1.43 -46.01 35.88
CA LEU A 3 0.70 -44.91 35.25
C LEU A 3 1.39 -44.56 33.91
N TYR A 4 0.75 -44.91 32.81
CA TYR A 4 1.00 -44.30 31.50
C TYR A 4 0.48 -42.85 31.59
N GLN A 5 1.32 -41.93 32.04
CA GLN A 5 1.07 -40.50 31.88
C GLN A 5 1.73 -40.06 30.59
N SER A 6 0.89 -40.01 29.55
CA SER A 6 1.12 -39.38 28.26
C SER A 6 1.83 -38.03 28.41
N LEU A 7 3.01 -37.88 27.78
CA LEU A 7 3.62 -36.57 27.58
C LEU A 7 2.64 -35.66 26.81
N PRO A 8 2.39 -34.42 27.24
CA PRO A 8 1.70 -33.47 26.39
C PRO A 8 2.66 -33.09 25.27
N VAL A 9 2.32 -33.48 24.03
CA VAL A 9 2.97 -32.96 22.84
C VAL A 9 2.62 -31.48 22.77
N LEU A 10 3.48 -30.64 23.34
CA LEU A 10 3.37 -29.19 23.22
C LEU A 10 3.73 -28.83 21.78
N CYS A 11 2.73 -28.83 20.90
CA CYS A 11 2.85 -28.31 19.55
C CYS A 11 3.08 -26.80 19.68
N LEU A 12 4.34 -26.39 19.73
CA LEU A 12 4.73 -25.01 19.48
C LEU A 12 4.39 -24.76 18.01
N ILE A 13 3.14 -24.36 17.76
CA ILE A 13 2.78 -23.67 16.53
C ILE A 13 3.53 -22.34 16.64
N THR A 14 4.80 -22.33 16.24
CA THR A 14 5.41 -21.09 15.84
C THR A 14 4.60 -20.69 14.63
N ALA A 15 3.61 -19.82 14.84
CA ALA A 15 3.12 -18.95 13.81
C ALA A 15 4.32 -18.07 13.45
N VAL A 16 5.27 -18.64 12.70
CA VAL A 16 6.01 -17.89 11.72
C VAL A 16 4.97 -17.56 10.67
N GLY A 17 4.05 -16.66 11.03
CA GLY A 17 3.28 -15.93 10.07
C GLY A 17 4.35 -15.27 9.24
N TRP A 18 4.42 -15.65 7.97
CA TRP A 18 5.22 -14.93 7.02
C TRP A 18 4.63 -13.53 7.03
N SER A 19 5.24 -12.61 7.78
CA SER A 19 4.83 -11.23 7.81
C SER A 19 5.16 -10.71 6.42
N TRP A 20 4.17 -10.80 5.52
CA TRP A 20 4.25 -10.17 4.22
C TRP A 20 4.54 -8.70 4.51
N PRO A 21 5.56 -8.08 3.87
CA PRO A 21 5.93 -6.72 4.19
C PRO A 21 4.77 -5.83 3.73
N CYS A 22 3.92 -5.47 4.68
CA CYS A 22 2.91 -4.46 4.51
C CYS A 22 3.50 -3.16 5.08
N PRO A 23 3.44 -2.04 4.37
CA PRO A 23 3.96 -0.79 4.87
C PRO A 23 3.28 -0.36 6.18
N ASP A 24 3.98 0.45 6.97
CA ASP A 24 3.39 1.08 8.15
C ASP A 24 2.14 1.89 7.76
N TYR A 25 1.13 1.83 8.62
CA TYR A 25 -0.17 2.49 8.42
C TYR A 25 -0.99 1.95 7.23
N CYS A 26 -0.65 0.77 6.71
CA CYS A 26 -1.38 0.11 5.64
C CYS A 26 -1.88 -1.28 6.05
N ASP A 27 -3.02 -1.65 5.47
CA ASP A 27 -3.59 -2.99 5.52
C ASP A 27 -3.40 -3.65 4.14
N CYS A 28 -2.92 -4.88 4.13
CA CYS A 28 -2.67 -5.64 2.90
C CYS A 28 -3.60 -6.86 2.84
N PHE A 29 -4.30 -7.02 1.72
CA PHE A 29 -5.27 -8.08 1.50
C PHE A 29 -4.87 -8.93 0.29
N PRO A 30 -4.88 -10.27 0.39
CA PRO A 30 -4.69 -11.13 -0.78
C PRO A 30 -5.85 -10.95 -1.77
N GLY A 31 -5.53 -10.85 -3.05
CA GLY A 31 -6.51 -10.85 -4.14
C GLY A 31 -6.71 -12.23 -4.78
N GLU A 32 -7.40 -12.28 -5.91
CA GLU A 32 -7.82 -13.54 -6.56
C GLU A 32 -6.66 -14.40 -7.08
N VAL A 33 -5.65 -13.82 -7.75
CA VAL A 33 -4.57 -14.59 -8.43
C VAL A 33 -3.21 -13.93 -8.22
N ASN A 34 -2.52 -14.31 -7.14
CA ASN A 34 -1.20 -13.77 -6.77
C ASN A 34 -1.16 -12.22 -6.80
N THR A 35 -2.27 -11.57 -6.46
CA THR A 35 -2.36 -10.11 -6.39
C THR A 35 -2.51 -9.65 -4.94
N THR A 36 -2.22 -8.38 -4.69
CA THR A 36 -2.44 -7.79 -3.37
C THR A 36 -3.10 -6.42 -3.49
N THR A 37 -4.10 -6.22 -2.66
CA THR A 37 -4.76 -4.94 -2.44
C THR A 37 -4.13 -4.30 -1.21
N VAL A 38 -3.68 -3.06 -1.33
CA VAL A 38 -3.10 -2.31 -0.22
C VAL A 38 -3.95 -1.09 0.05
N ILE A 39 -4.33 -0.88 1.31
CA ILE A 39 -5.07 0.29 1.75
C ILE A 39 -4.30 0.99 2.86
N CYS A 40 -3.86 2.22 2.62
CA CYS A 40 -3.10 3.02 3.57
C CYS A 40 -3.95 4.15 4.13
N ARG A 41 -3.97 4.31 5.46
CA ARG A 41 -4.86 5.25 6.15
C ARG A 41 -4.18 6.01 7.28
N GLY A 42 -4.53 7.29 7.41
CA GLY A 42 -4.28 8.06 8.62
C GLY A 42 -3.34 9.26 8.46
N GLY A 43 -3.50 10.23 9.36
CA GLY A 43 -2.84 11.53 9.29
C GLY A 43 -1.31 11.51 9.51
N ASN A 44 -0.75 10.40 10.00
CA ASN A 44 0.71 10.28 10.15
C ASN A 44 1.41 10.08 8.80
N ILE A 45 0.68 9.65 7.77
CA ILE A 45 1.20 9.49 6.42
C ILE A 45 1.33 10.88 5.77
N THR A 46 2.57 11.34 5.61
CA THR A 46 2.92 12.64 5.00
C THR A 46 3.64 12.51 3.65
N ALA A 47 4.04 11.29 3.29
CA ALA A 47 4.55 10.88 1.99
C ALA A 47 4.02 9.46 1.69
N VAL A 48 4.10 9.03 0.42
CA VAL A 48 3.71 7.65 0.06
C VAL A 48 4.61 6.66 0.82
N PRO A 49 4.03 5.66 1.53
CA PRO A 49 4.81 4.65 2.25
C PRO A 49 5.76 3.87 1.33
N THR A 50 6.70 3.14 1.92
CA THR A 50 7.63 2.27 1.17
C THR A 50 7.44 0.81 1.57
N LYS A 51 8.11 -0.12 0.86
CA LYS A 51 8.05 -1.57 1.12
C LYS A 51 6.67 -2.21 0.87
N PHE A 52 6.02 -1.80 -0.21
CA PHE A 52 4.82 -2.48 -0.68
C PHE A 52 5.14 -3.91 -1.17
N PRO A 53 4.17 -4.84 -1.09
CA PRO A 53 4.25 -6.12 -1.80
C PRO A 53 4.46 -5.90 -3.31
N ALA A 54 5.40 -6.65 -3.91
CA ALA A 54 5.75 -6.48 -5.33
C ALA A 54 4.59 -6.84 -6.29
N ASN A 55 3.61 -7.60 -5.80
CA ASN A 55 2.42 -8.02 -6.52
C ASN A 55 1.18 -7.15 -6.22
N THR A 56 1.38 -5.94 -5.68
CA THR A 56 0.29 -4.98 -5.46
C THR A 56 -0.29 -4.49 -6.79
N THR A 57 -1.57 -4.76 -7.01
CA THR A 57 -2.31 -4.31 -8.21
C THR A 57 -3.29 -3.19 -7.92
N TYR A 58 -3.77 -3.10 -6.67
CA TYR A 58 -4.65 -2.04 -6.20
C TYR A 58 -4.03 -1.34 -4.99
N LEU A 59 -3.87 -0.02 -5.09
CA LEU A 59 -3.42 0.82 -3.99
C LEU A 59 -4.43 1.93 -3.73
N ASN A 60 -4.93 2.00 -2.50
CA ASN A 60 -5.76 3.10 -2.02
C ASN A 60 -5.05 3.82 -0.88
N ILE A 61 -4.89 5.13 -1.00
CA ILE A 61 -4.34 5.98 0.05
C ILE A 61 -5.44 6.96 0.45
N GLU A 62 -5.83 6.93 1.73
CA GLU A 62 -6.96 7.73 2.20
C GLU A 62 -6.78 8.36 3.58
N PHE A 63 -7.43 9.51 3.78
CA PHE A 63 -7.38 10.28 5.03
C PHE A 63 -5.93 10.61 5.49
N THR A 64 -5.05 10.92 4.55
CA THR A 64 -3.63 11.21 4.82
C THR A 64 -3.30 12.69 4.74
N ASN A 65 -2.10 13.05 5.19
CA ASN A 65 -1.54 14.40 5.14
C ASN A 65 -0.54 14.59 3.98
N ILE A 66 -0.56 13.73 2.96
CA ILE A 66 0.25 13.89 1.75
C ILE A 66 -0.16 15.19 1.05
N THR A 67 0.83 15.98 0.63
CA THR A 67 0.61 17.28 -0.03
C THR A 67 0.93 17.26 -1.52
N MET A 68 1.83 16.36 -1.94
CA MET A 68 2.28 16.24 -3.32
C MET A 68 2.64 14.79 -3.65
N LEU A 69 2.28 14.34 -4.85
CA LEU A 69 2.83 13.11 -5.43
C LEU A 69 4.05 13.43 -6.31
N LYS A 70 5.12 12.67 -6.10
CA LYS A 70 6.43 12.84 -6.75
C LYS A 70 6.72 11.69 -7.71
N ARG A 71 7.64 11.96 -8.64
CA ARG A 71 8.06 11.04 -9.70
C ARG A 71 8.23 9.58 -9.24
N ASP A 72 8.89 9.36 -8.12
CA ASP A 72 9.36 8.03 -7.72
C ASP A 72 8.47 7.39 -6.62
N ASP A 73 7.37 8.03 -6.22
CA ASP A 73 6.52 7.58 -5.11
C ASP A 73 5.95 6.16 -5.32
N PHE A 74 5.81 5.73 -6.57
CA PHE A 74 5.27 4.42 -6.92
C PHE A 74 6.27 3.51 -7.65
N LEU A 75 7.57 3.86 -7.66
CA LEU A 75 8.61 3.11 -8.38
C LEU A 75 8.67 1.61 -8.01
N HIS A 76 8.27 1.25 -6.79
CA HIS A 76 8.30 -0.12 -6.27
C HIS A 76 7.04 -0.94 -6.57
N LEU A 77 6.14 -0.42 -7.41
CA LEU A 77 4.84 -1.03 -7.71
C LEU A 77 4.71 -1.39 -9.20
N PRO A 78 5.49 -2.38 -9.70
CA PRO A 78 5.67 -2.63 -11.13
C PRO A 78 4.43 -3.16 -11.85
N VAL A 79 3.43 -3.65 -11.10
CA VAL A 79 2.19 -4.23 -11.63
C VAL A 79 0.93 -3.49 -11.14
N LEU A 80 1.10 -2.27 -10.63
CA LEU A 80 -0.04 -1.46 -10.17
C LEU A 80 -0.94 -1.09 -11.34
N THR A 81 -2.22 -1.43 -11.25
CA THR A 81 -3.22 -1.12 -12.29
C THR A 81 -4.23 -0.08 -11.82
N TYR A 82 -4.52 -0.05 -10.52
CA TYR A 82 -5.48 0.86 -9.91
C TYR A 82 -4.84 1.68 -8.79
N LEU A 83 -4.79 3.00 -8.96
CA LEU A 83 -4.39 3.94 -7.92
C LEU A 83 -5.56 4.81 -7.50
N GLN A 84 -5.95 4.71 -6.22
CA GLN A 84 -6.99 5.53 -5.62
C GLN A 84 -6.42 6.48 -4.57
N LEU A 85 -6.84 7.74 -4.67
CA LEU A 85 -6.57 8.80 -3.71
C LEU A 85 -7.91 9.33 -3.22
N PHE A 86 -8.29 8.98 -2.00
CA PHE A 86 -9.61 9.26 -1.45
C PHE A 86 -9.48 10.12 -0.18
N TRP A 87 -10.14 11.26 -0.12
CA TRP A 87 -10.14 12.12 1.08
C TRP A 87 -8.75 12.60 1.56
N ASN A 88 -7.81 12.80 0.63
CA ASN A 88 -6.52 13.43 0.93
C ASN A 88 -6.62 14.94 0.72
N VAL A 89 -7.28 15.63 1.66
CA VAL A 89 -7.61 17.06 1.53
C VAL A 89 -6.40 18.00 1.47
N LYS A 90 -5.20 17.54 1.83
CA LYS A 90 -3.97 18.33 1.70
C LYS A 90 -3.25 18.13 0.37
N LEU A 91 -3.64 17.12 -0.42
CA LEU A 91 -3.01 16.80 -1.68
C LEU A 91 -3.38 17.85 -2.73
N ALA A 92 -2.43 18.71 -3.06
CA ALA A 92 -2.64 19.86 -3.93
C ALA A 92 -1.89 19.76 -5.27
N ALA A 93 -0.83 18.95 -5.33
CA ALA A 93 0.07 18.86 -6.48
C ALA A 93 0.43 17.41 -6.85
N LEU A 94 0.72 17.20 -8.12
CA LEU A 94 1.15 15.93 -8.69
C LEU A 94 2.18 16.25 -9.77
N ASP A 95 3.38 15.66 -9.65
CA ASP A 95 4.36 15.67 -10.75
C ASP A 95 3.86 14.71 -11.84
N VAL A 96 3.67 15.18 -13.07
CA VAL A 96 3.18 14.35 -14.17
C VAL A 96 4.08 13.14 -14.43
N ARG A 97 5.37 13.24 -14.07
CA ARG A 97 6.35 12.15 -14.21
C ARG A 97 6.15 11.02 -13.20
N THR A 98 5.27 11.18 -12.21
CA THR A 98 4.85 10.12 -11.26
C THR A 98 4.36 8.87 -11.97
N PHE A 99 3.74 9.02 -13.15
CA PHE A 99 3.21 7.89 -13.91
C PHE A 99 4.21 7.28 -14.89
N VAL A 100 5.39 7.90 -15.08
CA VAL A 100 6.45 7.32 -15.91
C VAL A 100 7.02 6.06 -15.27
N THR A 101 7.06 6.00 -13.94
CA THR A 101 7.60 4.86 -13.19
C THR A 101 6.58 3.74 -12.96
N VAL A 102 5.30 4.00 -13.28
CA VAL A 102 4.19 3.02 -13.16
C VAL A 102 3.32 3.02 -14.43
N PRO A 103 3.87 2.60 -15.59
CA PRO A 103 3.15 2.62 -16.86
C PRO A 103 1.97 1.65 -16.91
N THR A 104 1.83 0.76 -15.94
CA THR A 104 0.76 -0.24 -15.84
C THR A 104 -0.54 0.31 -15.28
N VAL A 105 -0.54 1.53 -14.71
CA VAL A 105 -1.73 2.14 -14.13
C VAL A 105 -2.73 2.46 -15.24
N THR A 106 -3.86 1.75 -15.25
CA THR A 106 -4.96 1.97 -16.19
C THR A 106 -6.07 2.83 -15.59
N THR A 107 -6.15 2.87 -14.26
CA THR A 107 -7.16 3.65 -13.53
C THR A 107 -6.52 4.50 -12.45
N LEU A 108 -6.72 5.82 -12.57
CA LEU A 108 -6.39 6.80 -11.55
C LEU A 108 -7.69 7.45 -11.06
N SER A 109 -8.00 7.27 -9.78
CA SER A 109 -9.16 7.90 -9.14
C SER A 109 -8.70 8.90 -8.08
N ILE A 110 -9.07 10.17 -8.25
CA ILE A 110 -8.80 11.25 -7.30
C ILE A 110 -10.14 11.80 -6.83
N THR A 111 -10.52 11.48 -5.60
CA THR A 111 -11.82 11.86 -5.04
C THR A 111 -11.62 12.62 -3.73
N ASN A 112 -12.28 13.76 -3.61
CA ASN A 112 -12.20 14.64 -2.44
C ASN A 112 -10.77 14.99 -2.00
N CYS A 113 -9.97 15.45 -2.96
CA CYS A 113 -8.63 15.99 -2.74
C CYS A 113 -8.63 17.47 -3.17
N SER A 114 -7.78 18.31 -2.57
CA SER A 114 -7.64 19.73 -2.95
C SER A 114 -6.73 19.91 -4.17
N PHE A 115 -6.79 18.97 -5.11
CA PHE A 115 -5.92 18.95 -6.27
C PHE A 115 -6.22 20.15 -7.18
N THR A 116 -5.26 21.05 -7.33
CA THR A 116 -5.46 22.30 -8.10
C THR A 116 -4.62 22.37 -9.36
N ARG A 117 -3.49 21.66 -9.44
CA ARG A 117 -2.55 21.77 -10.55
C ARG A 117 -1.74 20.48 -10.77
N PHE A 118 -1.58 20.12 -12.04
CA PHE A 118 -0.45 19.29 -12.47
C PHE A 118 0.81 20.15 -12.50
N THR A 119 1.89 19.65 -11.91
CA THR A 119 3.17 20.36 -11.91
C THR A 119 4.16 19.67 -12.84
N SER A 120 4.84 20.45 -13.66
CA SER A 120 6.05 20.04 -14.38
C SER A 120 7.20 20.91 -13.85
N ARG A 121 7.62 20.71 -12.59
CA ARG A 121 8.84 21.37 -12.13
C ARG A 121 10.03 20.72 -12.85
N ILE A 122 10.55 21.45 -13.84
CA ILE A 122 11.90 21.30 -14.39
C ILE A 122 12.84 22.00 -13.42
#